data_AF-A0A8S4QDX8-F1
#
_entry.id   AF-A0A8S4QDX8-F1
#
_cell.length_a   1.000
_cell.length_b   1.000
_cell.length_c   1.000
_cell.angle_alpha   90.00
_cell.angle_beta   90.00
_cell.angle_gamma   90.00
#
_symmetry.space_group_name_H-M   'P 1'
#
loop_
_entity.id
_entity.type
_entity.pdbx_description
1 polymer ?
#
loop_
_entity_poly.entity_id
_entity_poly.type
_entity_poly.pdbx_seq_one_letter_code
_entity_poly.pdbx_strand_id
1 'polypeptide(L)'
;MSLIRRLRITQRATERAMLEVSLRDEIRYEEIRRRTRVTDIAQRVAKLKWKWAGHVARRTDRRWGSKVLEWRPRAGKRSVGRPPTRSDDIKRVAGSRWKPVAQDRGCWNSLQKTFVQQWTS
;
A
#
# COMPACT_ATOMS: atom_id res chain seq x y z
N MET A 1 0.77 15.79 7.22
CA MET A 1 0.88 15.44 5.78
C MET A 1 1.05 13.93 5.63
N SER A 2 0.20 13.22 4.88
CA SER A 2 0.27 11.75 4.78
C SER A 2 1.54 11.27 4.04
N LEU A 3 2.03 10.06 4.32
CA LEU A 3 3.21 9.47 3.68
C LEU A 3 3.05 9.39 2.14
N ILE A 4 1.88 8.94 1.68
CA ILE A 4 1.56 8.80 0.26
C ILE A 4 1.63 10.15 -0.46
N ARG A 5 1.15 11.23 0.18
CA ARG A 5 1.22 12.57 -0.40
C ARG A 5 2.66 13.00 -0.63
N ARG A 6 3.56 12.74 0.32
CA ARG A 6 5.00 13.02 0.16
C ARG A 6 5.61 12.22 -0.98
N LEU A 7 5.30 10.93 -1.08
CA LEU A 7 5.75 10.08 -2.19
C LEU A 7 5.23 10.55 -3.56
N ARG A 8 3.98 11.04 -3.63
CA ARG A 8 3.42 11.61 -4.86
C ARG A 8 4.11 12.92 -5.25
N ILE A 9 4.47 13.75 -4.27
CA ILE A 9 5.23 14.99 -4.52
C ILE A 9 6.61 14.65 -5.10
N THR A 10 7.34 13.72 -4.49
CA THR A 10 8.65 13.30 -4.99
C THR A 10 8.53 12.71 -6.39
N GLN A 11 7.53 11.84 -6.63
CA GLN A 11 7.28 11.29 -7.97
C GLN A 11 7.04 12.38 -9.02
N ARG A 12 6.23 13.39 -8.72
CA ARG A 12 5.96 14.50 -9.65
C ARG A 12 7.19 15.36 -9.95
N ALA A 13 8.09 15.52 -8.98
CA ALA A 13 9.36 16.22 -9.19
C ALA A 13 10.28 15.40 -10.11
N THR A 14 10.40 14.09 -9.85
CA THR A 14 11.20 13.18 -10.67
C THR A 14 10.66 13.08 -12.10
N GLU A 15 9.34 12.97 -12.29
CA GLU A 15 8.72 12.90 -13.63
C GLU A 15 8.95 14.17 -14.45
N ARG A 16 9.00 15.34 -13.80
CA ARG A 16 9.38 16.60 -14.47
C ARG A 16 10.85 16.59 -14.90
N ALA A 17 11.75 16.16 -14.00
CA ALA A 17 13.16 16.06 -14.31
C ALA A 17 13.44 15.10 -15.48
N MET A 18 12.71 13.99 -15.57
CA MET A 18 12.82 13.03 -16.69
C MET A 18 12.45 13.62 -18.05
N LEU A 19 11.60 14.64 -18.08
CA LEU A 19 11.15 15.31 -19.31
C LEU A 19 11.79 16.69 -19.51
N GLU A 20 12.69 17.09 -18.61
CA GLU A 20 13.31 18.44 -18.59
C GLU A 20 12.28 19.58 -18.56
N VAL A 21 11.12 19.35 -17.94
CA VAL A 21 10.02 20.32 -17.85
C VAL A 21 10.11 21.11 -16.54
N SER A 22 10.03 22.42 -16.64
CA SER A 22 9.99 23.35 -15.51
C SER A 22 8.56 23.54 -14.98
N LEU A 23 8.42 24.22 -13.83
CA LEU A 23 7.09 24.63 -13.35
C LEU A 23 6.47 25.75 -14.18
N ARG A 24 7.27 26.50 -14.96
CA ARG A 24 6.82 27.62 -15.79
C ARG A 24 6.10 27.18 -17.06
N ASP A 25 6.34 25.94 -17.49
CA ASP A 25 5.68 25.38 -18.68
C ASP A 25 4.19 25.07 -18.41
N GLU A 26 3.75 25.16 -17.15
CA GLU A 26 2.36 24.97 -16.70
C GLU A 26 1.70 23.68 -17.20
N ILE A 27 2.53 22.67 -17.56
CA ILE A 27 2.05 21.39 -18.05
C ILE A 27 1.34 20.65 -16.92
N ARG A 28 0.10 20.26 -17.19
CA ARG A 28 -0.71 19.44 -16.28
C ARG A 28 -0.03 18.13 -15.95
N TYR A 29 -0.20 17.66 -14.71
CA TYR A 29 0.47 16.44 -14.27
C TYR A 29 -0.04 15.20 -15.02
N GLU A 30 -1.29 15.21 -15.49
CA GLU A 30 -1.86 14.14 -16.31
C GLU A 30 -1.10 13.99 -17.63
N GLU A 31 -0.66 15.10 -18.24
CA GLU A 31 0.09 15.09 -19.49
C GLU A 31 1.53 14.59 -19.27
N ILE A 32 2.19 15.05 -18.20
CA ILE A 32 3.51 14.53 -17.79
C ILE A 32 3.42 13.02 -17.51
N ARG A 33 2.34 12.57 -16.86
CA ARG A 33 2.09 11.15 -16.59
C ARG A 33 1.86 10.34 -17.86
N ARG A 34 1.10 10.89 -18.81
CA ARG A 34 0.84 10.27 -20.12
C ARG A 34 2.12 10.07 -20.91
N ARG A 35 3.02 11.06 -20.88
CA ARG A 35 4.34 11.00 -21.57
C ARG A 35 5.28 10.00 -20.91
N THR A 36 5.45 10.07 -19.59
CA THR A 36 6.39 9.20 -18.85
C THR A 36 5.91 7.75 -18.71
N ARG A 37 4.59 7.50 -18.74
CA ARG A 37 3.96 6.18 -18.53
C ARG A 37 4.35 5.50 -17.21
N VAL A 38 4.85 6.28 -16.25
CA VAL A 38 5.30 5.76 -14.95
C VAL A 38 4.09 5.35 -14.10
N THR A 39 4.16 4.15 -13.51
CA THR A 39 3.12 3.67 -12.61
C THR A 39 2.96 4.58 -11.38
N ASP A 40 1.73 4.85 -10.96
CA ASP A 40 1.46 5.63 -9.76
C ASP A 40 2.10 4.97 -8.51
N ILE A 41 2.79 5.78 -7.71
CA ILE A 41 3.50 5.28 -6.52
C ILE A 41 2.54 4.70 -5.48
N ALA A 42 1.33 5.25 -5.34
CA ALA A 42 0.35 4.71 -4.41
C ALA A 42 -0.13 3.32 -4.86
N GLN A 43 -0.35 3.13 -6.17
CA GLN A 43 -0.60 1.80 -6.73
C GLN A 43 0.53 0.82 -6.43
N ARG A 44 1.78 1.25 -6.65
CA ARG A 44 2.95 0.39 -6.43
C ARG A 44 3.08 0.00 -4.95
N VAL A 45 2.95 0.97 -4.05
CA VAL A 45 3.00 0.75 -2.59
C VAL A 45 1.87 -0.19 -2.15
N ALA A 46 0.64 0.03 -2.62
CA ALA A 46 -0.50 -0.83 -2.29
C ALA A 46 -0.30 -2.27 -2.79
N LYS A 47 0.15 -2.45 -4.04
CA LYS A 47 0.47 -3.78 -4.60
C LYS A 47 1.54 -4.49 -3.77
N LEU A 48 2.60 -3.80 -3.40
CA LEU A 48 3.70 -4.35 -2.59
C LEU A 48 3.22 -4.71 -1.19
N LYS A 49 2.42 -3.85 -0.55
CA LYS A 49 1.82 -4.11 0.76
C LYS A 49 0.95 -5.36 0.75
N TRP A 50 0.10 -5.52 -0.28
CA TRP A 50 -0.75 -6.69 -0.45
C TRP A 50 0.06 -7.98 -0.65
N LYS A 51 1.09 -7.93 -1.51
CA LYS A 51 2.00 -9.07 -1.74
C LYS A 51 2.75 -9.45 -0.46
N TRP A 52 3.26 -8.46 0.27
CA TRP A 52 3.95 -8.68 1.54
C TRP A 52 3.04 -9.30 2.59
N ALA A 53 1.80 -8.82 2.72
CA ALA A 53 0.83 -9.38 3.66
C ALA A 53 0.52 -10.85 3.37
N GLY A 54 0.27 -11.20 2.11
CA GLY A 54 0.05 -12.59 1.72
C GLY A 54 1.30 -13.45 1.93
N HIS A 55 2.48 -12.91 1.64
CA HIS A 55 3.74 -13.60 1.90
C HIS A 55 3.94 -13.90 3.39
N VAL A 56 3.71 -12.92 4.27
CA VAL A 56 3.81 -13.11 5.73
C VAL A 56 2.77 -14.11 6.24
N ALA A 57 1.53 -14.09 5.73
CA ALA A 57 0.50 -15.04 6.14
C ALA A 57 0.84 -16.50 5.80
N ARG A 58 1.57 -16.73 4.69
CA ARG A 58 2.00 -18.06 4.25
C ARG A 58 3.30 -18.54 4.89
N ARG A 59 4.02 -17.67 5.61
CA ARG A 59 5.23 -18.07 6.30
C ARG A 59 4.91 -18.86 7.56
N THR A 60 5.60 -19.99 7.73
CA THR A 60 5.54 -20.87 8.91
C THR A 60 6.71 -20.67 9.88
N ASP A 61 7.71 -19.86 9.50
CA ASP A 61 9.04 -19.78 10.11
C ASP A 61 9.11 -19.04 11.48
N ARG A 62 7.98 -18.83 12.18
CA ARG A 62 7.86 -18.13 13.49
C ARG A 62 8.67 -16.82 13.63
N ARG A 63 9.07 -16.21 12.50
CA ARG A 63 9.91 -15.01 12.49
C ARG A 63 9.15 -13.81 13.04
N TRP A 64 9.93 -12.81 13.46
CA TRP A 64 9.43 -11.55 14.00
C TRP A 64 8.34 -10.90 13.14
N GLY A 65 8.40 -11.02 11.81
CA GLY A 65 7.39 -10.46 10.90
C GLY A 65 5.96 -10.93 11.18
N SER A 66 5.77 -12.24 11.40
CA SER A 66 4.45 -12.81 11.72
C SER A 66 4.01 -12.42 13.13
N LYS A 67 4.93 -12.46 14.11
CA LYS A 67 4.66 -12.03 15.49
C LYS A 67 4.22 -10.57 15.57
N VAL A 68 4.93 -9.68 14.87
CA VAL A 68 4.65 -8.24 14.84
C VAL A 68 3.31 -7.92 14.18
N LEU A 69 2.90 -8.71 13.17
CA LEU A 69 1.60 -8.53 12.51
C LEU A 69 0.44 -9.02 13.39
N GLU A 70 0.65 -10.10 14.15
CA GLU A 70 -0.30 -10.66 15.12
C GLU A 70 -0.37 -9.89 16.42
N TRP A 71 0.65 -9.10 16.70
CA TRP A 71 0.83 -8.48 18.01
C TRP A 71 -0.34 -7.56 18.36
N ARG A 72 -1.17 -8.03 19.28
CA ARG A 72 -2.19 -7.26 19.99
C ARG A 72 -1.73 -7.13 21.44
N PRO A 73 -1.67 -5.91 22.01
CA PRO A 73 -1.44 -5.76 23.44
C PRO A 73 -2.59 -6.44 24.18
N ARG A 74 -2.30 -7.55 24.88
CA ARG A 74 -3.32 -8.31 25.63
C ARG A 74 -3.67 -7.63 26.96
N ALA A 75 -2.83 -6.72 27.44
CA ALA A 75 -2.90 -6.15 28.79
C ALA A 75 -3.24 -4.65 28.85
N GLY A 76 -3.70 -4.01 27.76
CA GLY A 76 -4.02 -2.58 27.82
C GLY A 76 -4.74 -2.01 26.60
N LYS A 77 -5.57 -0.99 26.85
CA LYS A 77 -6.14 -0.13 25.80
C LYS A 77 -5.00 0.69 25.17
N ARG A 78 -4.95 0.79 23.83
CA ARG A 78 -3.98 1.69 23.17
C ARG A 78 -4.36 3.14 23.48
N SER A 79 -3.35 4.01 23.61
CA SER A 79 -3.57 5.46 23.72
C SER A 79 -4.37 5.96 22.51
N VAL A 80 -5.29 6.89 22.79
CA VAL A 80 -6.09 7.59 21.78
C VAL A 80 -5.13 8.28 20.80
N GLY A 81 -5.37 8.11 19.50
CA GLY A 81 -4.56 8.73 18.43
C GLY A 81 -3.59 7.80 17.71
N ARG A 82 -3.35 6.56 18.19
CA ARG A 82 -2.58 5.57 17.41
C ARG A 82 -3.51 4.87 16.41
N PRO A 83 -3.17 4.80 15.11
CA PRO A 83 -4.04 4.18 14.11
C PRO A 83 -4.43 2.75 14.49
N PRO A 84 -5.71 2.37 14.29
CA PRO A 84 -6.15 1.01 14.50
C PRO A 84 -5.34 0.08 13.58
N THR A 85 -4.96 -1.07 14.15
CA THR A 85 -4.18 -2.21 13.64
C THR A 85 -3.57 -2.10 12.23
N ARG A 86 -2.27 -2.44 12.13
CA ARG A 86 -1.48 -2.52 10.87
C ARG A 86 -2.13 -3.29 9.71
N SER A 87 -3.09 -4.18 10.00
CA SER A 87 -3.76 -5.05 9.04
C SER A 87 -5.21 -4.65 8.74
N ASP A 88 -5.73 -3.53 9.26
CA ASP A 88 -7.16 -3.23 9.15
C ASP A 88 -7.59 -2.88 7.73
N ASP A 89 -6.70 -2.28 6.93
CA ASP A 89 -6.93 -2.10 5.51
C ASP A 89 -6.95 -3.43 4.75
N ILE A 90 -6.17 -4.41 5.17
CA ILE A 90 -6.20 -5.77 4.62
C ILE A 90 -7.51 -6.47 5.00
N LYS A 91 -7.91 -6.40 6.27
CA LYS A 91 -9.16 -6.98 6.77
C LYS A 91 -10.40 -6.38 6.11
N ARG A 92 -10.34 -5.09 5.76
CA ARG A 92 -11.44 -4.43 5.06
C ARG A 92 -11.72 -5.03 3.68
N VAL A 93 -10.70 -5.60 3.02
CA VAL A 93 -10.84 -6.22 1.70
C VAL A 93 -10.98 -7.74 1.77
N ALA A 94 -10.16 -8.41 2.58
CA ALA A 94 -10.13 -9.89 2.69
C ALA A 94 -10.87 -10.44 3.92
N GLY A 95 -11.55 -9.59 4.69
CA GLY A 95 -12.27 -9.96 5.91
C GLY A 95 -11.38 -10.21 7.14
N SER A 96 -12.03 -10.45 8.29
CA SER A 96 -11.35 -10.73 9.55
C SER A 96 -10.47 -12.00 9.50
N ARG A 97 -10.84 -12.98 8.66
CA ARG A 97 -10.12 -14.24 8.42
C ARG A 97 -9.22 -14.18 7.17
N TRP A 98 -8.61 -13.03 6.89
CA TRP A 98 -7.76 -12.84 5.71
C TRP A 98 -6.54 -13.77 5.61
N LYS A 99 -6.06 -14.35 6.72
CA LYS A 99 -4.87 -15.23 6.71
C LYS A 99 -5.12 -16.58 6.03
N PRO A 100 -6.19 -17.33 6.37
CA PRO A 100 -6.63 -18.47 5.55
C PRO A 100 -6.85 -18.11 4.09
N VAL A 101 -7.51 -16.97 3.82
CA VAL A 101 -7.74 -16.48 2.44
C VAL A 101 -6.42 -16.24 1.70
N ALA A 102 -5.40 -15.74 2.40
CA ALA A 102 -4.07 -15.52 1.84
C ALA A 102 -3.27 -16.82 1.56
N GLN A 103 -3.69 -17.98 2.08
CA GLN A 103 -3.06 -19.26 1.72
C GLN A 103 -3.32 -19.61 0.27
N ASP A 104 -4.55 -19.41 -0.19
CA ASP A 104 -4.91 -19.53 -1.60
C ASP A 104 -4.38 -18.33 -2.38
N ARG A 105 -3.38 -18.57 -3.24
CA ARG A 105 -2.77 -17.52 -4.07
C ARG A 105 -3.73 -16.99 -5.13
N GLY A 106 -4.65 -17.81 -5.65
CA GLY A 106 -5.64 -17.40 -6.65
C GLY A 106 -6.62 -16.40 -6.04
N CYS A 107 -7.26 -16.78 -4.94
CA CYS A 107 -8.15 -15.91 -4.18
C CYS A 107 -7.44 -14.65 -3.66
N TRP A 108 -6.20 -14.77 -3.18
CA TRP A 108 -5.43 -13.61 -2.74
C TRP A 108 -5.12 -12.62 -3.88
N ASN A 109 -4.80 -13.12 -5.08
CA ASN A 109 -4.50 -12.28 -6.23
C ASN A 109 -5.75 -11.59 -6.80
N SER A 110 -6.91 -12.24 -6.76
CA SER A 110 -8.16 -11.64 -7.26
C SER A 110 -8.55 -10.40 -6.44
N LEU A 111 -8.40 -10.47 -5.12
CA LEU A 111 -8.68 -9.37 -4.18
C LEU A 111 -7.68 -8.20 -4.26
N GLN A 112 -6.52 -8.40 -4.90
CA GLN A 112 -5.49 -7.37 -5.01
C GLN A 112 -6.01 -6.13 -5.75
N LYS A 113 -6.83 -6.31 -6.80
CA LYS A 113 -7.36 -5.20 -7.59
C LYS A 113 -8.21 -4.26 -6.71
N THR A 114 -9.12 -4.83 -5.93
CA THR A 114 -9.99 -4.11 -5.00
C THR A 114 -9.19 -3.36 -3.95
N PHE A 115 -8.16 -4.00 -3.39
CA PHE A 115 -7.27 -3.36 -2.41
C PHE A 115 -6.53 -2.16 -3.00
N VAL A 116 -5.99 -2.31 -4.23
CA VAL A 116 -5.26 -1.22 -4.88
C VAL A 116 -6.17 -0.05 -5.21
N GLN A 117 -7.40 -0.31 -5.69
CA GLN A 117 -8.38 0.73 -5.99
C GLN A 117 -8.65 1.64 -4.79
N GLN A 118 -8.78 1.07 -3.60
CA GLN A 118 -8.98 1.82 -2.36
C GLN A 118 -7.85 2.84 -2.06
N TRP A 119 -6.61 2.53 -2.46
CA TRP A 119 -5.44 3.38 -2.22
C TRP A 119 -5.20 4.40 -3.33
N THR A 120 -5.90 4.26 -4.45
CA THR A 120 -5.82 5.17 -5.60
C THR A 120 -6.95 6.17 -5.68
N SER A 121 -8.13 5.82 -5.15
CA SER A 121 -9.26 6.73 -4.94
C SER A 121 -8.87 7.88 -4.02
#